data_AF-A0A2V7AWZ5-F1
#
_entry.id   AF-A0A2V7AWZ5-F1
#
_cell.length_a   1.000
_cell.length_b   1.000
_cell.length_c   1.000
_cell.angle_alpha   90.00
_cell.angle_beta   90.00
_cell.angle_gamma   90.00
#
_symmetry.space_group_name_H-M   'P 1'
#
loop_
_entity.id
_entity.type
_entity.pdbx_description
1 polymer ?
#
loop_
_entity_poly.entity_id
_entity_poly.type
_entity_poly.pdbx_seq_one_letter_code
_entity_poly.pdbx_strand_id
1 'polypeptide(L)'
;MESAVAHRLALATLAATCVLILFGGLVTNTGAALAVPDWPSTFGHNMFLFPWSGMVGGIFYEHSHRLIGALVGVLTLGLAAALWPLGGRLRRLGLLAVTVVLAQGLLGGLRVVLLHDTLAIFHGSLAQAFFALLAAIAWLTAPRGAVAGPPIAREVQGLALLAAGLVYAQIVFGALLTHAGRVDLHLAGAVAVFVVLPIVTARLRRTGDVVAVPVARLLLGLLGIQLLLGIGSFLARFSSLWIPGEQLTVLILPVAHRLLGSLLLAATVVLAVRALTLAKKEAEQEKGSRRATDRALTIHDAVDRAPRSHAVSTGDRAPRSHVASTGDRAPRSRAASFSGHPRCEPASRRSLQ
;
A
#
# COMPACT_ATOMS: atom_id res chain seq x y z
N MET A 1 11.09 -9.43 -14.94
CA MET A 1 11.69 -10.18 -13.82
C MET A 1 11.53 -9.44 -12.48
N GLU A 2 11.87 -8.16 -12.42
CA GLU A 2 11.84 -7.33 -11.19
C GLU A 2 10.46 -7.28 -10.50
N SER A 3 9.37 -7.06 -11.26
CA SER A 3 8.00 -7.04 -10.71
C SER A 3 7.59 -8.38 -10.05
N ALA A 4 8.04 -9.51 -10.60
CA ALA A 4 7.75 -10.83 -10.02
C ALA A 4 8.51 -11.06 -8.70
N VAL A 5 9.75 -10.57 -8.60
CA VAL A 5 10.53 -10.62 -7.35
C VAL A 5 9.87 -9.76 -6.28
N ALA A 6 9.49 -8.52 -6.62
CA ALA A 6 8.79 -7.63 -5.70
C ALA A 6 7.46 -8.23 -5.22
N HIS A 7 6.69 -8.86 -6.12
CA HIS A 7 5.45 -9.53 -5.75
C HIS A 7 5.66 -10.70 -4.79
N ARG A 8 6.64 -11.57 -5.06
CA ARG A 8 6.97 -12.70 -4.17
C ARG A 8 7.45 -12.23 -2.80
N LEU A 9 8.28 -11.20 -2.75
CA LEU A 9 8.71 -10.59 -1.50
C LEU A 9 7.54 -9.94 -0.75
N ALA A 10 6.62 -9.29 -1.44
CA ALA A 10 5.43 -8.72 -0.82
C ALA A 10 4.56 -9.80 -0.18
N LEU A 11 4.34 -10.93 -0.87
CA LEU A 11 3.61 -12.07 -0.33
C LEU A 11 4.33 -12.73 0.85
N ALA A 12 5.65 -12.91 0.76
CA ALA A 12 6.44 -13.47 1.85
C ALA A 12 6.41 -12.56 3.10
N THR A 13 6.56 -11.25 2.91
CA THR A 13 6.49 -10.26 4.00
C THR A 13 5.09 -10.23 4.61
N LEU A 14 4.04 -10.27 3.78
CA LEU A 14 2.65 -10.31 4.24
C LEU A 14 2.36 -11.59 5.05
N ALA A 15 2.81 -12.74 4.57
CA ALA A 15 2.68 -14.02 5.28
C ALA A 15 3.44 -14.03 6.62
N ALA A 16 4.69 -13.55 6.63
CA ALA A 16 5.46 -13.41 7.87
C ALA A 16 4.78 -12.44 8.86
N THR A 17 4.18 -11.34 8.36
CA THR A 17 3.43 -10.40 9.19
C THR A 17 2.13 -11.02 9.72
N CYS A 18 1.48 -11.89 8.95
CA CYS A 18 0.32 -12.67 9.40
C CYS A 18 0.70 -13.54 10.62
N VAL A 19 1.84 -14.22 10.55
CA VAL A 19 2.38 -15.01 11.68
C VAL A 19 2.76 -14.09 12.85
N LEU A 20 3.35 -12.93 12.56
CA LEU A 20 3.71 -11.93 13.58
C LEU A 20 2.49 -11.45 14.37
N ILE A 21 1.38 -11.16 13.69
CA ILE A 21 0.11 -10.75 14.31
C ILE A 21 -0.46 -11.86 15.17
N LEU A 22 -0.40 -13.12 14.71
CA LEU A 22 -0.81 -14.29 15.50
C LEU A 22 0.00 -14.38 16.79
N PHE A 23 1.34 -14.30 16.70
CA PHE A 23 2.20 -14.30 17.89
C PHE A 23 1.96 -13.08 18.79
N GLY A 24 1.70 -11.90 18.23
CA GLY A 24 1.34 -10.71 19.02
C GLY A 24 0.02 -10.88 19.77
N GLY A 25 -0.95 -11.57 19.16
CA GLY A 25 -2.17 -12.02 19.83
C GLY A 25 -1.88 -12.98 20.98
N LEU A 26 -1.08 -14.02 20.74
CA LEU A 26 -0.68 -14.98 21.78
C LEU A 26 0.04 -14.31 22.95
N VAL A 27 0.97 -13.40 22.68
CA VAL A 27 1.69 -12.63 23.70
C VAL A 27 0.74 -11.78 24.55
N THR A 28 -0.27 -11.17 23.92
CA THR A 28 -1.27 -10.35 24.63
C THR A 28 -2.18 -11.24 25.49
N ASN A 29 -2.68 -12.33 24.94
CA ASN A 29 -3.72 -13.16 25.56
C ASN A 29 -3.19 -14.17 26.58
N THR A 30 -1.89 -14.53 26.53
CA THR A 30 -1.24 -15.34 27.58
C THR A 30 -0.64 -14.50 28.71
N GLY A 31 -0.71 -13.17 28.62
CA GLY A 31 -0.04 -12.27 29.57
C GLY A 31 1.49 -12.27 29.47
N ALA A 32 2.05 -12.92 28.44
CA ALA A 32 3.48 -13.08 28.24
C ALA A 32 4.21 -11.81 27.79
N ALA A 33 3.52 -10.68 27.63
CA ALA A 33 4.07 -9.46 27.06
C ALA A 33 5.23 -8.82 27.85
N LEU A 34 5.40 -9.22 29.11
CA LEU A 34 6.44 -8.74 30.02
C LEU A 34 7.28 -9.90 30.57
N ALA A 35 7.25 -11.06 29.88
CA ALA A 35 8.04 -12.22 30.28
C ALA A 35 9.55 -11.96 30.14
N VAL A 36 9.94 -11.06 29.23
CA VAL A 36 11.29 -10.56 29.00
C VAL A 36 11.32 -9.05 29.32
N PRO A 37 11.92 -8.63 30.45
CA PRO A 37 11.79 -7.25 30.96
C PRO A 37 12.71 -6.24 30.27
N ASP A 38 13.61 -6.68 29.39
CA ASP A 38 14.58 -5.84 28.70
C ASP A 38 14.35 -5.80 27.18
N TRP A 39 14.82 -4.74 26.53
CA TRP A 39 14.86 -4.58 25.07
C TRP A 39 16.02 -3.63 24.72
N PRO A 40 16.78 -3.84 23.62
CA PRO A 40 16.61 -4.86 22.59
C PRO A 40 17.19 -6.24 22.94
N SER A 41 17.84 -6.39 24.09
CA SER A 41 18.36 -7.68 24.58
C SER A 41 17.25 -8.62 25.07
N THR A 42 17.62 -9.85 25.42
CA THR A 42 16.77 -10.81 26.13
C THR A 42 17.56 -11.35 27.33
N PHE A 43 17.21 -10.89 28.53
CA PHE A 43 17.95 -11.13 29.77
C PHE A 43 19.45 -10.84 29.62
N GLY A 44 19.79 -9.68 29.06
CA GLY A 44 21.17 -9.25 28.82
C GLY A 44 21.89 -9.97 27.68
N HIS A 45 21.29 -11.00 27.07
CA HIS A 45 21.83 -11.65 25.88
C HIS A 45 21.49 -10.85 24.63
N ASN A 46 22.35 -10.94 23.61
CA ASN A 46 21.95 -10.53 22.27
C ASN A 46 20.70 -11.32 21.86
N MET A 47 19.68 -10.64 21.36
CA MET A 47 18.38 -11.24 21.02
C MET A 47 18.50 -12.43 20.05
N PHE A 48 19.45 -12.42 19.13
CA PHE A 48 19.62 -13.51 18.15
C PHE A 48 20.42 -14.70 18.69
N LEU A 49 21.05 -14.56 19.85
CA LEU A 49 21.92 -15.57 20.46
C LEU A 49 21.35 -16.11 21.78
N PHE A 50 20.14 -15.71 22.17
CA PHE A 50 19.48 -16.24 23.35
C PHE A 50 19.25 -17.76 23.20
N PRO A 51 19.61 -18.59 24.19
CA PRO A 51 19.57 -20.04 24.05
C PRO A 51 18.14 -20.55 23.90
N TRP A 52 17.94 -21.46 22.94
CA TRP A 52 16.65 -22.11 22.66
C TRP A 52 16.07 -22.83 23.89
N SER A 53 16.92 -23.40 24.75
CA SER A 53 16.51 -24.05 26.00
C SER A 53 15.90 -23.07 27.01
N GLY A 54 16.16 -21.76 26.90
CA GLY A 54 15.59 -20.72 27.74
C GLY A 54 14.23 -20.19 27.25
N MET A 55 13.80 -20.55 26.04
CA MET A 55 12.53 -20.12 25.46
C MET A 55 11.36 -20.99 25.96
N VAL A 56 11.06 -20.91 27.26
CA VAL A 56 10.02 -21.72 27.91
C VAL A 56 8.86 -20.83 28.38
N GLY A 57 7.62 -21.33 28.29
CA GLY A 57 6.43 -20.64 28.78
C GLY A 57 6.21 -19.28 28.09
N GLY A 58 5.99 -18.22 28.88
CA GLY A 58 5.79 -16.86 28.36
C GLY A 58 6.96 -16.34 27.51
N ILE A 59 8.20 -16.72 27.86
CA ILE A 59 9.42 -16.31 27.15
C ILE A 59 9.38 -16.82 25.70
N PHE A 60 8.87 -18.03 25.47
CA PHE A 60 8.71 -18.58 24.13
C PHE A 60 7.88 -17.65 23.23
N TYR A 61 6.72 -17.21 23.71
CA TYR A 61 5.82 -16.37 22.93
C TYR A 61 6.41 -14.99 22.67
N GLU A 62 6.95 -14.35 23.71
CA GLU A 62 7.48 -13.00 23.59
C GLU A 62 8.74 -12.95 22.73
N HIS A 63 9.71 -13.84 23.00
CA HIS A 63 10.95 -13.87 22.26
C HIS A 63 10.74 -14.28 20.80
N SER A 64 9.87 -15.27 20.54
CA SER A 64 9.50 -15.63 19.15
C SER A 64 8.85 -14.45 18.42
N HIS A 65 7.96 -13.70 19.08
CA HIS A 65 7.37 -12.50 18.50
C HIS A 65 8.44 -11.46 18.11
N ARG A 66 9.46 -11.24 18.94
CA ARG A 66 10.59 -10.33 18.65
C ARG A 66 11.42 -10.81 17.45
N LEU A 67 11.76 -12.10 17.39
CA LEU A 67 12.51 -12.69 16.27
C LEU A 67 11.75 -12.61 14.95
N ILE A 68 10.45 -12.91 14.96
CA ILE A 68 9.59 -12.77 13.77
C ILE A 68 9.49 -11.29 13.37
N GLY A 69 9.43 -10.36 14.35
CA GLY A 69 9.44 -8.93 14.09
C GLY A 69 10.71 -8.48 13.37
N ALA A 70 11.88 -8.97 13.81
CA ALA A 70 13.15 -8.71 13.12
C ALA A 70 13.17 -9.28 11.69
N LEU A 71 12.67 -10.51 11.49
CA LEU A 71 12.51 -11.11 10.16
C LEU A 71 11.62 -10.25 9.25
N VAL A 72 10.46 -9.80 9.74
CA VAL A 72 9.56 -8.92 8.99
C VAL A 72 10.25 -7.60 8.64
N GLY A 73 11.05 -7.04 9.54
CA GLY A 73 11.88 -5.86 9.27
C GLY A 73 12.84 -6.08 8.10
N VAL A 74 13.60 -7.18 8.11
CA VAL A 74 14.55 -7.54 7.03
C VAL A 74 13.81 -7.78 5.70
N LEU A 75 12.71 -8.53 5.73
CA LEU A 75 11.88 -8.76 4.54
C LEU A 75 11.32 -7.46 3.96
N THR A 76 10.94 -6.51 4.82
CA THR A 76 10.44 -5.19 4.41
C THR A 76 11.52 -4.35 3.75
N LEU A 77 12.76 -4.39 4.24
CA LEU A 77 13.91 -3.75 3.58
C LEU A 77 14.18 -4.37 2.21
N GLY A 78 14.17 -5.70 2.12
CA GLY A 78 14.31 -6.43 0.84
C GLY A 78 13.19 -6.09 -0.14
N LEU A 79 11.94 -6.00 0.34
CA LEU A 79 10.80 -5.55 -0.45
C LEU A 79 10.98 -4.12 -0.95
N ALA A 80 11.39 -3.18 -0.10
CA ALA A 80 11.63 -1.80 -0.50
C ALA A 80 12.73 -1.69 -1.56
N ALA A 81 13.81 -2.46 -1.44
CA ALA A 81 14.86 -2.56 -2.44
C ALA A 81 14.32 -3.11 -3.77
N ALA A 82 13.49 -4.16 -3.74
CA ALA A 82 12.87 -4.73 -4.95
C ALA A 82 11.84 -3.78 -5.61
N LEU A 83 11.19 -2.90 -4.84
CA LEU A 83 10.28 -1.87 -5.36
C LEU A 83 11.02 -0.64 -5.90
N TRP A 84 12.30 -0.45 -5.55
CA TRP A 84 13.11 0.70 -5.95
C TRP A 84 13.18 0.90 -7.47
N PRO A 85 13.59 -0.11 -8.28
CA PRO A 85 13.67 0.05 -9.73
C PRO A 85 12.31 0.30 -10.39
N LEU A 86 11.22 -0.17 -9.79
CA LEU A 86 9.85 0.05 -10.30
C LEU A 86 9.38 1.51 -10.17
N GLY A 87 10.01 2.31 -9.30
CA GLY A 87 9.83 3.74 -9.25
C GLY A 87 8.44 4.25 -8.79
N GLY A 88 8.23 5.56 -8.95
CA GLY A 88 6.94 6.22 -8.79
C GLY A 88 6.19 5.95 -7.48
N ARG A 89 4.97 5.40 -7.59
CA ARG A 89 4.12 5.07 -6.44
C ARG A 89 4.67 3.89 -5.63
N LEU A 90 5.23 2.88 -6.28
CA LEU A 90 5.68 1.64 -5.63
C LEU A 90 6.91 1.90 -4.73
N ARG A 91 7.88 2.67 -5.22
CA ARG A 91 9.03 3.11 -4.41
C ARG A 91 8.60 3.88 -3.15
N ARG A 92 7.64 4.79 -3.27
CA ARG A 92 7.09 5.54 -2.11
C ARG A 92 6.39 4.62 -1.10
N LEU A 93 5.64 3.63 -1.58
CA LEU A 93 5.00 2.65 -0.70
C LEU A 93 6.02 1.75 0.01
N GLY A 94 7.12 1.38 -0.66
CA GLY A 94 8.24 0.66 -0.05
C GLY A 94 8.90 1.47 1.07
N LEU A 95 9.20 2.75 0.83
CA LEU A 95 9.74 3.66 1.85
C LEU A 95 8.78 3.87 3.04
N LEU A 96 7.48 3.99 2.75
CA LEU A 96 6.45 4.06 3.78
C LEU A 96 6.42 2.78 4.62
N ALA A 97 6.48 1.60 3.99
CA ALA A 97 6.52 0.32 4.70
C ALA A 97 7.75 0.22 5.62
N VAL A 98 8.93 0.63 5.15
CA VAL A 98 10.15 0.70 5.98
C VAL A 98 9.96 1.65 7.16
N THR A 99 9.41 2.84 6.93
CA THR A 99 9.17 3.82 8.00
C THR A 99 8.22 3.27 9.06
N VAL A 100 7.12 2.64 8.63
CA VAL A 100 6.12 2.06 9.51
C VAL A 100 6.67 0.87 10.30
N VAL A 101 7.46 -0.03 9.69
CA VAL A 101 8.02 -1.18 10.41
C VAL A 101 9.09 -0.77 11.43
N LEU A 102 9.87 0.29 11.15
CA LEU A 102 10.80 0.86 12.12
C LEU A 102 10.06 1.49 13.31
N ALA A 103 9.00 2.27 13.04
CA ALA A 103 8.15 2.81 14.10
C ALA A 103 7.48 1.69 14.92
N GLN A 104 7.08 0.60 14.28
CA GLN A 104 6.55 -0.59 14.96
C GLN A 104 7.56 -1.24 15.91
N GLY A 105 8.80 -1.45 15.46
CA GLY A 105 9.88 -1.99 16.30
C GLY A 105 10.18 -1.10 17.50
N LEU A 106 10.21 0.22 17.30
CA LEU A 106 10.41 1.20 18.37
C LEU A 106 9.24 1.17 19.38
N LEU A 107 8.00 1.27 18.90
CA LEU A 107 6.82 1.19 19.77
C LEU A 107 6.74 -0.14 20.53
N GLY A 108 7.10 -1.25 19.87
CA GLY A 108 7.18 -2.58 20.46
C GLY A 108 8.20 -2.67 21.58
N GLY A 109 9.41 -2.14 21.38
CA GLY A 109 10.45 -2.10 22.42
C GLY A 109 10.07 -1.18 23.59
N LEU A 110 9.60 0.03 23.29
CA LEU A 110 9.22 1.01 24.31
C LEU A 110 8.07 0.52 25.19
N ARG A 111 7.09 -0.22 24.64
CA ARG A 111 5.98 -0.75 25.45
C ARG A 111 6.39 -1.85 26.42
N VAL A 112 7.55 -2.49 26.21
CA VAL A 112 8.11 -3.46 27.16
C VAL A 112 8.82 -2.72 28.27
N VAL A 113 9.65 -1.73 27.94
CA VAL A 113 10.46 -1.00 28.94
C VAL A 113 9.62 -0.03 29.77
N LEU A 114 8.63 0.64 29.16
CA LEU A 114 7.82 1.65 29.82
C LEU A 114 6.54 1.10 30.44
N LEU A 115 6.13 -0.14 30.14
CA LEU A 115 4.91 -0.77 30.67
C LEU A 115 3.60 0.02 30.39
N HIS A 116 3.55 0.83 29.33
CA HIS A 116 2.40 1.68 29.03
C HIS A 116 1.39 1.00 28.09
N ASP A 117 0.17 0.76 28.57
CA ASP A 117 -0.94 0.21 27.76
C ASP A 117 -1.30 1.07 26.54
N THR A 118 -1.14 2.39 26.65
CA THR A 118 -1.33 3.30 25.52
C THR A 118 -0.40 2.95 24.35
N LEU A 119 0.86 2.57 24.63
CA LEU A 119 1.80 2.13 23.60
C LEU A 119 1.38 0.77 23.01
N ALA A 120 0.78 -0.12 23.80
CA ALA A 120 0.24 -1.38 23.29
C ALA A 120 -0.94 -1.16 22.33
N ILE A 121 -1.84 -0.21 22.62
CA ILE A 121 -2.94 0.19 21.73
C ILE A 121 -2.40 0.73 20.39
N PHE A 122 -1.44 1.67 20.44
CA PHE A 122 -0.83 2.24 19.23
C PHE A 122 -0.05 1.19 18.44
N HIS A 123 0.79 0.40 19.12
CA HIS A 123 1.57 -0.67 18.50
C HIS A 123 0.65 -1.66 17.78
N GLY A 124 -0.36 -2.20 18.48
CA GLY A 124 -1.32 -3.15 17.92
C GLY A 124 -2.13 -2.57 16.76
N SER A 125 -2.55 -1.31 16.82
CA SER A 125 -3.31 -0.66 15.75
C SER A 125 -2.45 -0.35 14.52
N LEU A 126 -1.21 0.09 14.72
CA LEU A 126 -0.29 0.38 13.62
C LEU A 126 0.22 -0.90 12.94
N ALA A 127 0.33 -2.03 13.66
CA ALA A 127 0.64 -3.34 13.06
C ALA A 127 -0.42 -3.76 12.03
N GLN A 128 -1.69 -3.44 12.31
CA GLN A 128 -2.82 -3.74 11.44
C GLN A 128 -2.83 -2.85 10.19
N ALA A 129 -2.50 -1.56 10.35
CA ALA A 129 -2.29 -0.65 9.22
C ALA A 129 -1.11 -1.10 8.34
N PHE A 130 -0.01 -1.56 8.95
CA PHE A 130 1.14 -2.11 8.25
C PHE A 130 0.78 -3.35 7.42
N PHE A 131 0.02 -4.28 8.01
CA PHE A 131 -0.48 -5.45 7.29
C PHE A 131 -1.33 -5.08 6.07
N ALA A 132 -2.23 -4.10 6.22
CA ALA A 132 -3.05 -3.58 5.13
C ALA A 132 -2.22 -2.90 4.02
N LEU A 133 -1.18 -2.15 4.40
CA LEU A 133 -0.22 -1.56 3.47
C LEU A 133 0.51 -2.65 2.66
N LEU A 134 1.00 -3.70 3.31
CA LEU A 134 1.63 -4.83 2.63
C LEU A 134 0.64 -5.54 1.68
N ALA A 135 -0.62 -5.71 2.08
CA ALA A 135 -1.65 -6.28 1.21
C ALA A 135 -1.89 -5.41 -0.04
N ALA A 136 -1.92 -4.09 0.12
CA ALA A 136 -2.01 -3.15 -1.00
C ALA A 136 -0.79 -3.23 -1.93
N ILE A 137 0.43 -3.35 -1.39
CA ILE A 137 1.66 -3.51 -2.19
C ILE A 137 1.65 -4.85 -2.93
N ALA A 138 1.31 -5.95 -2.24
CA ALA A 138 1.20 -7.28 -2.84
C ALA A 138 0.17 -7.29 -3.97
N TRP A 139 -0.94 -6.57 -3.81
CA TRP A 139 -1.95 -6.39 -4.84
C TRP A 139 -1.45 -5.60 -6.05
N LEU A 140 -0.81 -4.44 -5.81
CA LEU A 140 -0.32 -3.56 -6.88
C LEU A 140 0.83 -4.18 -7.70
N THR A 141 1.53 -5.16 -7.13
CA THR A 141 2.58 -5.93 -7.79
C THR A 141 2.07 -7.23 -8.41
N ALA A 142 0.82 -7.63 -8.15
CA ALA A 142 0.24 -8.86 -8.67
C ALA A 142 -0.10 -8.73 -10.17
N PRO A 143 0.09 -9.80 -10.98
CA PRO A 143 -0.37 -9.83 -12.37
C PRO A 143 -1.87 -9.56 -12.49
N ARG A 144 -2.67 -10.08 -11.56
CA ARG A 144 -4.13 -9.85 -11.50
C ARG A 144 -4.50 -8.38 -11.24
N GLY A 145 -3.62 -7.60 -10.62
CA GLY A 145 -3.82 -6.16 -10.42
C GLY A 145 -3.78 -5.35 -11.71
N ALA A 146 -3.13 -5.88 -12.76
CA ALA A 146 -3.03 -5.21 -14.05
C ALA A 146 -4.27 -5.39 -14.94
N VAL A 147 -5.10 -6.40 -14.67
CA VAL A 147 -6.28 -6.76 -15.47
C VAL A 147 -7.22 -5.56 -15.61
N ALA A 148 -7.71 -5.30 -16.82
CA ALA A 148 -8.71 -4.27 -17.07
C ALA A 148 -9.99 -4.53 -16.28
N GLY A 149 -10.84 -3.53 -16.08
CA GLY A 149 -12.07 -3.68 -15.33
C GLY A 149 -13.11 -2.69 -15.78
N PRO A 150 -14.38 -2.91 -15.39
CA PRO A 150 -15.47 -1.99 -15.69
C PRO A 150 -15.24 -0.63 -15.00
N PRO A 151 -15.83 0.45 -15.54
CA PRO A 151 -15.82 1.75 -14.86
C PRO A 151 -16.50 1.64 -13.49
N ILE A 152 -15.95 2.33 -12.49
CA ILE A 152 -16.44 2.28 -11.11
C ILE A 152 -16.95 3.66 -10.72
N ALA A 153 -18.25 3.75 -10.42
CA ALA A 153 -18.89 4.99 -10.00
C ALA A 153 -18.21 5.61 -8.75
N ARG A 154 -18.14 6.95 -8.68
CA ARG A 154 -17.43 7.68 -7.60
C ARG A 154 -17.99 7.35 -6.21
N GLU A 155 -19.29 7.10 -6.12
CA GLU A 155 -19.98 6.72 -4.90
C GLU A 155 -19.49 5.36 -4.39
N VAL A 156 -19.22 4.42 -5.28
CA VAL A 156 -18.70 3.09 -4.93
C VAL A 156 -17.24 3.19 -4.46
N GLN A 157 -16.45 4.10 -5.05
CA GLN A 157 -15.08 4.37 -4.59
C GLN A 157 -15.06 4.97 -3.18
N GLY A 158 -15.89 6.00 -2.94
CA GLY A 158 -16.04 6.62 -1.62
C GLY A 158 -16.53 5.62 -0.57
N LEU A 159 -17.49 4.76 -0.94
CA LEU A 159 -18.00 3.72 -0.07
C LEU A 159 -16.95 2.64 0.25
N ALA A 160 -16.11 2.25 -0.71
CA ALA A 160 -15.01 1.32 -0.47
C ALA A 160 -13.93 1.90 0.46
N LEU A 161 -13.63 3.19 0.34
CA LEU A 161 -12.73 3.91 1.25
C LEU A 161 -13.33 4.02 2.66
N LEU A 162 -14.61 4.37 2.77
CA LEU A 162 -15.33 4.41 4.04
C LEU A 162 -15.30 3.04 4.72
N ALA A 163 -15.54 1.95 3.98
CA ALA A 163 -15.48 0.60 4.52
C ALA A 163 -14.10 0.24 5.08
N ALA A 164 -13.02 0.55 4.35
CA ALA A 164 -11.66 0.33 4.85
C ALA A 164 -11.37 1.15 6.12
N GLY A 165 -11.81 2.42 6.16
CA GLY A 165 -11.68 3.28 7.34
C GLY A 165 -12.47 2.76 8.54
N LEU A 166 -13.70 2.30 8.35
CA LEU A 166 -14.54 1.73 9.41
C LEU A 166 -13.98 0.42 9.96
N VAL A 167 -13.48 -0.48 9.11
CA VAL A 167 -12.83 -1.71 9.57
C VAL A 167 -11.56 -1.39 10.35
N TYR A 168 -10.78 -0.41 9.93
CA TYR A 168 -9.62 0.05 10.69
C TYR A 168 -10.01 0.64 12.05
N ALA A 169 -11.03 1.52 12.08
CA ALA A 169 -11.56 2.06 13.33
C ALA A 169 -12.06 0.95 14.28
N GLN A 170 -12.71 -0.08 13.74
CA GLN A 170 -13.18 -1.23 14.51
C GLN A 170 -12.03 -2.03 15.13
N ILE A 171 -10.89 -2.13 14.44
CA ILE A 171 -9.67 -2.74 14.97
C ILE A 171 -9.11 -1.90 16.12
N VAL A 172 -9.09 -0.56 16.00
CA VAL A 172 -8.69 0.35 17.09
C VAL A 172 -9.62 0.18 18.29
N PHE A 173 -10.94 0.09 18.06
CA PHE A 173 -11.90 -0.19 19.13
C PHE A 173 -11.69 -1.57 19.77
N GLY A 174 -11.26 -2.58 19.00
CA GLY A 174 -10.85 -3.87 19.56
C GLY A 174 -9.61 -3.78 20.46
N ALA A 175 -8.64 -2.92 20.12
CA ALA A 175 -7.50 -2.64 20.98
C ALA A 175 -7.92 -1.90 22.26
N LEU A 176 -8.82 -0.92 22.16
CA LEU A 176 -9.40 -0.22 23.31
C LEU A 176 -10.25 -1.15 24.18
N LEU A 177 -10.97 -2.11 23.61
CA LEU A 177 -11.63 -3.16 24.37
C LEU A 177 -10.61 -3.99 25.17
N THR A 178 -9.54 -4.41 24.51
CA THR A 178 -8.52 -5.28 25.13
C THR A 178 -7.79 -4.59 26.30
N HIS A 179 -7.42 -3.32 26.15
CA HIS A 179 -6.58 -2.60 27.12
C HIS A 179 -7.34 -1.62 28.02
N ALA A 180 -8.54 -1.18 27.62
CA ALA A 180 -9.32 -0.16 28.34
C ALA A 180 -10.79 -0.56 28.57
N GLY A 181 -11.19 -1.79 28.24
CA GLY A 181 -12.53 -2.31 28.52
C GLY A 181 -13.68 -1.64 27.74
N ARG A 182 -13.39 -0.89 26.67
CA ARG A 182 -14.38 -0.15 25.86
C ARG A 182 -15.21 -1.06 24.93
N VAL A 183 -16.05 -1.90 25.54
CA VAL A 183 -17.00 -2.80 24.84
C VAL A 183 -18.02 -2.01 24.01
N ASP A 184 -18.47 -0.88 24.54
CA ASP A 184 -19.43 0.04 23.92
C ASP A 184 -18.99 0.47 22.51
N LEU A 185 -17.75 0.96 22.38
CA LEU A 185 -17.19 1.39 21.11
C LEU A 185 -17.03 0.22 20.13
N HIS A 186 -16.56 -0.92 20.63
CA HIS A 186 -16.36 -2.10 19.80
C HIS A 186 -17.69 -2.65 19.26
N LEU A 187 -18.76 -2.66 20.05
CA LEU A 187 -20.08 -3.12 19.60
C LEU A 187 -20.70 -2.13 18.61
N ALA A 188 -20.63 -0.83 18.89
CA ALA A 188 -21.14 0.20 17.97
C ALA A 188 -20.43 0.17 16.62
N GLY A 189 -19.09 0.07 16.62
CA GLY A 189 -18.31 -0.06 15.40
C GLY A 189 -18.56 -1.38 14.66
N ALA A 190 -18.81 -2.48 15.38
CA ALA A 190 -19.21 -3.74 14.77
C ALA A 190 -20.50 -3.57 13.98
N VAL A 191 -21.55 -2.97 14.56
CA VAL A 191 -22.81 -2.68 13.85
C VAL A 191 -22.55 -1.89 12.57
N ALA A 192 -21.74 -0.83 12.63
CA ALA A 192 -21.40 -0.04 11.45
C ALA A 192 -20.70 -0.88 10.35
N VAL A 193 -19.73 -1.72 10.72
CA VAL A 193 -19.04 -2.64 9.80
C VAL A 193 -20.01 -3.65 9.18
N PHE A 194 -20.88 -4.26 9.99
CA PHE A 194 -21.86 -5.25 9.54
C PHE A 194 -22.97 -4.65 8.65
N VAL A 195 -23.22 -3.34 8.73
CA VAL A 195 -24.11 -2.64 7.81
C VAL A 195 -23.39 -2.27 6.51
N VAL A 196 -22.20 -1.66 6.61
CA VAL A 196 -21.52 -1.06 5.45
C VAL A 196 -20.92 -2.12 4.52
N LEU A 197 -20.26 -3.16 5.06
CA LEU A 197 -19.57 -4.16 4.23
C LEU A 197 -20.51 -4.93 3.28
N PRO A 198 -21.70 -5.39 3.70
CA PRO A 198 -22.66 -6.00 2.79
C PRO A 198 -23.10 -5.05 1.65
N ILE A 199 -23.29 -3.77 1.95
CA ILE A 199 -23.66 -2.77 0.93
C ILE A 199 -22.51 -2.62 -0.09
N VAL A 200 -21.28 -2.42 0.37
CA VAL A 200 -20.10 -2.25 -0.49
C VAL A 200 -19.91 -3.47 -1.39
N THR A 201 -19.95 -4.67 -0.80
CA THR A 201 -19.74 -5.93 -1.52
C THR A 201 -20.85 -6.20 -2.51
N ALA A 202 -22.11 -5.88 -2.20
CA ALA A 202 -23.22 -5.97 -3.14
C ALA A 202 -23.03 -5.03 -4.34
N ARG A 203 -22.63 -3.77 -4.11
CA ARG A 203 -22.36 -2.80 -5.18
C ARG A 203 -21.19 -3.23 -6.06
N LEU A 204 -20.08 -3.66 -5.48
CA LEU A 204 -18.92 -4.16 -6.22
C LEU A 204 -19.25 -5.42 -7.02
N ARG A 205 -20.05 -6.33 -6.48
CA ARG A 205 -20.47 -7.54 -7.21
C ARG A 205 -21.31 -7.23 -8.45
N ARG A 206 -22.15 -6.19 -8.40
CA ARG A 206 -22.97 -5.76 -9.54
C ARG A 206 -22.15 -5.19 -10.70
N THR A 207 -20.91 -4.76 -10.45
CA THR A 207 -20.02 -4.26 -11.52
C THR A 207 -19.59 -5.36 -12.49
N GLY A 208 -19.62 -6.63 -12.07
CA GLY A 208 -19.10 -7.73 -12.88
C GLY A 208 -17.57 -7.78 -12.98
N ASP A 209 -16.82 -6.96 -12.20
CA ASP A 209 -15.36 -7.01 -12.20
C ASP A 209 -14.88 -8.40 -11.74
N VAL A 210 -14.26 -9.14 -12.67
CA VAL A 210 -13.74 -10.50 -12.48
C VAL A 210 -12.75 -10.63 -11.33
N VAL A 211 -12.13 -9.52 -10.93
CA VAL A 211 -11.21 -9.45 -9.80
C VAL A 211 -11.94 -9.06 -8.51
N ALA A 212 -12.75 -8.00 -8.53
CA ALA A 212 -13.38 -7.48 -7.32
C ALA A 212 -14.48 -8.41 -6.80
N VAL A 213 -15.18 -9.10 -7.69
CA VAL A 213 -16.30 -9.99 -7.35
C VAL A 213 -15.88 -11.16 -6.44
N PRO A 214 -14.83 -11.96 -6.74
CA PRO A 214 -14.36 -13.00 -5.83
C PRO A 214 -13.90 -12.46 -4.47
N VAL A 215 -13.15 -11.34 -4.46
CA VAL A 215 -12.66 -10.73 -3.23
C VAL A 215 -13.82 -10.20 -2.37
N ALA A 216 -14.87 -9.65 -2.99
CA ALA A 216 -16.08 -9.22 -2.30
C ALA A 216 -16.86 -10.41 -1.68
N ARG A 217 -16.89 -11.57 -2.35
CA ARG A 217 -17.49 -12.79 -1.77
C ARG A 217 -16.65 -13.33 -0.61
N LEU A 218 -15.34 -13.36 -0.76
CA LEU A 218 -14.42 -13.72 0.33
C LEU A 218 -14.65 -12.80 1.54
N LEU A 219 -14.74 -11.49 1.31
CA LEU A 219 -14.99 -10.51 2.37
C LEU A 219 -16.28 -10.78 3.15
N LEU A 220 -17.37 -11.17 2.47
CA LEU A 220 -18.62 -11.58 3.13
C LEU A 220 -18.46 -12.86 3.96
N GLY A 221 -17.74 -13.85 3.44
CA GLY A 221 -17.45 -15.08 4.18
C GLY A 221 -16.62 -14.81 5.44
N LEU A 222 -15.55 -14.02 5.31
CA LEU A 222 -14.73 -13.57 6.44
C LEU A 222 -15.55 -12.80 7.46
N LEU A 223 -16.49 -11.94 7.02
CA LEU A 223 -17.36 -11.17 7.91
C LEU A 223 -18.30 -12.08 8.73
N GLY A 224 -18.85 -13.12 8.10
CA GLY A 224 -19.64 -14.13 8.80
C GLY A 224 -18.83 -14.87 9.87
N ILE A 225 -17.62 -15.32 9.53
CA ILE A 225 -16.73 -15.98 10.51
C ILE A 225 -16.33 -14.99 11.63
N GLN A 226 -16.10 -13.71 11.32
CA GLN A 226 -15.78 -12.68 12.30
C GLN A 226 -16.89 -12.49 13.33
N LEU A 227 -18.16 -12.57 12.89
CA LEU A 227 -19.31 -12.51 13.79
C LEU A 227 -19.29 -13.67 14.78
N LEU A 228 -19.12 -14.90 14.27
CA LEU A 228 -19.08 -16.11 15.09
C LEU A 228 -17.93 -16.06 16.11
N LEU A 229 -16.73 -15.68 15.66
CA LEU A 229 -15.57 -15.52 16.54
C LEU A 229 -15.77 -14.39 17.56
N GLY A 230 -16.45 -13.31 17.17
CA GLY A 230 -16.73 -12.17 18.05
C GLY A 230 -17.73 -12.53 19.15
N ILE A 231 -18.84 -13.17 18.77
CA ILE A 231 -19.83 -13.70 19.72
C ILE A 231 -19.16 -14.73 20.64
N GLY A 232 -18.42 -15.68 20.10
CA GLY A 232 -17.71 -16.69 20.88
C GLY A 232 -16.72 -16.06 21.88
N SER A 233 -15.93 -15.08 21.44
CA SER A 233 -14.99 -14.35 22.31
C SER A 233 -15.72 -13.56 23.40
N PHE A 234 -16.87 -12.95 23.07
CA PHE A 234 -17.68 -12.21 24.02
C PHE A 234 -18.27 -13.14 25.09
N LEU A 235 -18.88 -14.25 24.68
CA LEU A 235 -19.45 -15.23 25.60
C LEU A 235 -18.37 -15.86 26.49
N ALA A 236 -17.24 -16.26 25.91
CA ALA A 236 -16.14 -16.87 26.67
C ALA A 236 -15.52 -15.92 27.72
N ARG A 237 -15.62 -14.59 27.50
CA ARG A 237 -14.99 -13.60 28.38
C ARG A 237 -15.95 -12.91 29.35
N PHE A 238 -17.22 -12.74 28.96
CA PHE A 238 -18.17 -11.90 29.70
C PHE A 238 -19.43 -12.64 30.16
N SER A 239 -19.56 -13.93 29.88
CA SER A 239 -20.69 -14.75 30.36
C SER A 239 -20.23 -15.83 31.32
N SER A 240 -21.13 -16.28 32.20
CA SER A 240 -20.91 -17.42 33.10
C SER A 240 -21.25 -18.77 32.45
N LEU A 241 -21.42 -18.81 31.12
CA LEU A 241 -21.73 -20.03 30.41
C LEU A 241 -20.50 -20.93 30.42
N TRP A 242 -20.66 -22.18 30.85
CA TRP A 242 -19.60 -23.17 30.79
C TRP A 242 -19.34 -23.57 29.34
N ILE A 243 -18.11 -23.33 28.86
CA ILE A 243 -17.66 -23.68 27.51
C ILE A 243 -16.53 -24.72 27.64
N PRO A 244 -16.59 -25.85 26.92
CA PRO A 244 -15.52 -26.85 26.95
C PRO A 244 -14.15 -26.24 26.62
N GLY A 245 -13.12 -26.65 27.37
CA GLY A 245 -11.74 -26.17 27.15
C GLY A 245 -11.52 -24.70 27.51
N GLU A 246 -12.22 -24.19 28.53
CA GLU A 246 -12.27 -22.79 28.96
C GLU A 246 -10.97 -21.97 28.75
N GLN A 247 -9.83 -22.43 29.29
CA GLN A 247 -8.55 -21.74 29.13
C GLN A 247 -8.07 -21.64 27.67
N LEU A 248 -8.22 -22.72 26.90
CA LEU A 248 -7.82 -22.73 25.50
C LEU A 248 -8.76 -21.88 24.65
N THR A 249 -10.06 -21.88 24.98
CA THR A 249 -11.09 -21.12 24.27
C THR A 249 -10.94 -19.61 24.50
N VAL A 250 -10.67 -19.18 25.74
CA VAL A 250 -10.39 -17.78 26.11
C VAL A 250 -9.10 -17.26 25.45
N LEU A 251 -8.17 -18.15 25.10
CA LEU A 251 -6.95 -17.80 24.36
C LEU A 251 -7.18 -17.77 22.83
N ILE A 252 -7.68 -18.86 22.25
CA ILE A 252 -7.73 -19.04 20.79
C ILE A 252 -8.75 -18.12 20.14
N LEU A 253 -9.95 -17.96 20.72
CA LEU A 253 -11.02 -17.21 20.07
C LEU A 253 -10.64 -15.73 19.83
N PRO A 254 -10.11 -14.98 20.82
CA PRO A 254 -9.73 -13.59 20.57
C PRO A 254 -8.53 -13.47 19.62
N VAL A 255 -7.57 -14.42 19.67
CA VAL A 255 -6.42 -14.44 18.75
C VAL A 255 -6.89 -14.67 17.31
N ALA A 256 -7.78 -15.63 17.10
CA ALA A 256 -8.39 -15.90 15.81
C ALA A 256 -9.24 -14.71 15.33
N HIS A 257 -10.04 -14.11 16.22
CA HIS A 257 -10.86 -12.93 15.93
C HIS A 257 -10.00 -11.74 15.48
N ARG A 258 -8.86 -11.50 16.14
CA ARG A 258 -7.91 -10.45 15.78
C ARG A 258 -7.26 -10.69 14.42
N LEU A 259 -6.81 -11.92 14.19
CA LEU A 259 -6.20 -12.31 12.92
C LEU A 259 -7.18 -12.15 11.76
N LEU A 260 -8.42 -12.61 11.93
CA LEU A 260 -9.46 -12.51 10.93
C LEU A 260 -9.86 -11.05 10.66
N GLY A 261 -9.86 -10.19 11.68
CA GLY A 261 -9.98 -8.74 11.53
C GLY A 261 -8.89 -8.14 10.63
N SER A 262 -7.67 -8.66 10.72
CA SER A 262 -6.54 -8.25 9.86
C SER A 262 -6.81 -8.63 8.39
N LEU A 263 -7.36 -9.82 8.15
CA LEU A 263 -7.73 -10.31 6.82
C LEU A 263 -8.91 -9.52 6.23
N LEU A 264 -9.90 -9.15 7.04
CA LEU A 264 -10.99 -8.25 6.64
C LEU A 264 -10.46 -6.89 6.20
N LEU A 265 -9.53 -6.31 6.97
CA LEU A 265 -8.91 -5.03 6.62
C LEU A 265 -8.11 -5.14 5.31
N ALA A 266 -7.32 -6.20 5.15
CA ALA A 266 -6.56 -6.44 3.92
C ALA A 266 -7.49 -6.56 2.68
N ALA A 267 -8.56 -7.36 2.78
CA ALA A 267 -9.51 -7.54 1.68
C ALA A 267 -10.25 -6.23 1.32
N THR A 268 -10.70 -5.46 2.31
CA THR A 268 -11.35 -4.16 2.09
C THR A 268 -10.40 -3.15 1.44
N VAL A 269 -9.14 -3.07 1.90
CA VAL A 269 -8.13 -2.19 1.30
C VAL A 269 -7.80 -2.60 -0.12
N VAL A 270 -7.68 -3.90 -0.42
CA VAL A 270 -7.46 -4.39 -1.80
C VAL A 270 -8.60 -3.97 -2.72
N LEU A 271 -9.87 -4.09 -2.28
CA LEU A 271 -11.03 -3.64 -3.04
C LEU A 271 -11.02 -2.13 -3.27
N ALA A 272 -10.68 -1.33 -2.25
CA ALA A 272 -10.57 0.12 -2.37
C ALA A 272 -9.45 0.53 -3.34
N VAL A 273 -8.27 -0.10 -3.25
CA VAL A 273 -7.14 0.15 -4.16
C VAL A 273 -7.51 -0.24 -5.59
N ARG A 274 -8.23 -1.35 -5.80
CA ARG A 274 -8.73 -1.77 -7.11
C ARG A 274 -9.68 -0.72 -7.70
N ALA A 275 -10.68 -0.30 -6.95
CA ALA A 275 -11.65 0.71 -7.39
C ALA A 275 -10.98 2.02 -7.80
N LEU A 276 -10.05 2.53 -6.98
CA LEU A 276 -9.30 3.76 -7.25
C LEU A 276 -8.34 3.62 -8.44
N THR A 277 -7.76 2.44 -8.63
CA THR A 277 -6.84 2.19 -9.76
C THR A 277 -7.60 2.18 -11.08
N LEU A 278 -8.81 1.59 -11.12
CA LEU A 278 -9.68 1.62 -12.30
C LEU A 278 -10.13 3.04 -12.62
N ALA A 279 -10.61 3.78 -11.62
CA ALA A 279 -11.03 5.17 -11.79
C ALA A 279 -9.92 6.09 -12.32
N LYS A 280 -8.68 5.88 -11.85
CA LYS A 280 -7.53 6.62 -12.35
C LYS A 280 -7.25 6.30 -13.83
N LYS A 281 -7.29 5.03 -14.23
CA LYS A 281 -7.05 4.60 -15.62
C LYS A 281 -8.11 5.19 -16.56
N GLU A 282 -9.37 5.19 -16.15
CA GLU A 282 -10.49 5.77 -16.90
C GLU A 282 -10.28 7.28 -17.12
N ALA A 283 -9.92 8.02 -16.07
CA ALA A 283 -9.63 9.46 -16.17
C ALA A 283 -8.42 9.78 -17.06
N GLU A 284 -7.39 8.91 -17.08
CA GLU A 284 -6.24 9.04 -17.99
C GLU A 284 -6.63 8.77 -19.45
N GLN A 285 -7.49 7.77 -19.69
CA GLN A 285 -8.01 7.46 -21.03
C GLN A 285 -8.90 8.58 -21.57
N GLU A 286 -9.80 9.13 -20.75
CA GLU A 286 -10.68 10.24 -21.14
C GLU A 286 -9.88 11.50 -21.50
N LYS A 287 -8.88 11.86 -20.70
CA LYS A 287 -7.96 12.98 -20.99
C LYS A 287 -7.17 12.76 -22.28
N GLY A 288 -6.72 11.53 -22.53
CA GLY A 288 -6.02 11.15 -23.75
C GLY A 288 -6.91 11.30 -24.99
N SER A 289 -8.15 10.82 -24.90
CA SER A 289 -9.15 10.93 -25.98
C SER A 289 -9.49 12.39 -26.30
N ARG A 290 -9.79 13.22 -25.28
CA ARG A 290 -10.07 14.65 -25.47
C ARG A 290 -8.91 15.38 -26.15
N ARG A 291 -7.66 15.14 -25.72
CA ARG A 291 -6.46 15.72 -26.36
C ARG A 291 -6.28 15.29 -27.82
N ALA A 292 -6.65 14.05 -28.15
CA ALA A 292 -6.61 13.58 -29.53
C ALA A 292 -7.67 14.26 -30.39
N THR A 293 -8.88 14.42 -29.86
CA THR A 293 -9.99 15.16 -30.51
C THR A 293 -9.62 16.63 -30.73
N ASP A 294 -9.10 17.32 -29.71
CA ASP A 294 -8.69 18.73 -29.83
C ASP A 294 -7.59 18.91 -30.88
N ARG A 295 -6.62 17.96 -30.95
CA ARG A 295 -5.58 17.97 -31.99
C ARG A 295 -6.17 17.73 -33.39
N ALA A 296 -7.11 16.81 -33.54
CA ALA A 296 -7.75 16.52 -34.83
C ALA A 296 -8.54 17.74 -35.33
N LEU A 297 -9.29 18.41 -34.45
CA LEU A 297 -10.01 19.65 -34.75
C LEU A 297 -9.04 20.78 -35.15
N THR A 298 -7.93 20.94 -34.41
CA THR A 298 -6.91 21.95 -34.73
C THR A 298 -6.27 21.69 -36.10
N ILE A 299 -6.00 20.43 -36.46
CA ILE A 299 -5.46 20.06 -37.77
C ILE A 299 -6.48 20.33 -38.88
N HIS A 300 -7.75 19.97 -38.66
CA HIS A 300 -8.83 20.25 -39.62
C HIS A 300 -8.95 21.75 -39.90
N ASP A 301 -9.00 22.57 -38.84
CA ASP A 301 -9.05 24.05 -38.97
C ASP A 301 -7.82 24.63 -39.67
N ALA A 302 -6.64 24.04 -39.47
CA ALA A 302 -5.41 24.46 -40.15
C ALA A 302 -5.41 24.10 -41.64
N VAL A 303 -5.99 22.96 -42.02
CA VAL A 303 -6.14 22.54 -43.43
C VAL A 303 -7.19 23.40 -44.14
N ASP A 304 -8.31 23.71 -43.49
CA ASP A 304 -9.35 24.58 -44.07
C ASP A 304 -8.90 26.03 -44.25
N ARG A 305 -7.97 26.51 -43.41
CA ARG A 305 -7.38 27.86 -43.53
C ARG A 305 -6.15 27.93 -44.43
N ALA A 306 -5.66 26.81 -44.97
CA ALA A 306 -4.57 26.85 -45.93
C ALA A 306 -5.04 27.57 -47.21
N PRO A 307 -4.32 28.60 -47.70
CA PRO A 307 -4.75 29.34 -48.87
C PRO A 307 -4.83 28.37 -50.06
N ARG A 308 -6.03 28.21 -50.64
CA ARG A 308 -6.21 27.49 -51.90
C ARG A 308 -5.38 28.22 -52.95
N SER A 309 -4.25 27.63 -53.34
CA SER A 309 -3.47 28.14 -54.46
C SER A 309 -4.35 28.06 -55.71
N HIS A 310 -4.84 29.21 -56.17
CA HIS A 310 -5.42 29.32 -57.50
C HIS A 310 -4.35 28.90 -58.51
N ALA A 311 -4.53 27.73 -59.13
CA ALA A 311 -3.72 27.31 -60.26
C ALA A 311 -3.99 28.29 -61.41
N VAL A 312 -3.07 29.25 -61.57
CA VAL A 312 -3.00 30.09 -62.76
C VAL A 312 -2.61 29.18 -63.93
N SER A 313 -3.54 29.00 -64.87
CA SER A 313 -3.28 28.40 -66.17
C SER A 313 -2.37 29.34 -66.95
N THR A 314 -1.08 28.99 -67.06
CA THR A 314 -0.16 29.62 -68.01
C THR A 314 -0.21 28.83 -69.32
N GLY A 315 -0.83 29.42 -70.32
CA GLY A 315 -0.80 28.94 -71.70
C GLY A 315 0.59 29.05 -72.33
N ASP A 316 0.86 28.11 -73.23
CA ASP A 316 2.02 27.98 -74.09
C ASP A 316 2.53 29.30 -74.70
N ARG A 317 3.86 29.52 -74.61
CA ARG A 317 4.65 30.09 -75.70
C ARG A 317 6.15 29.80 -75.53
N ALA A 318 6.69 29.10 -76.52
CA ALA A 318 8.09 28.77 -76.72
C ALA A 318 8.85 29.97 -77.39
N PRO A 319 10.17 29.89 -77.66
CA PRO A 319 11.15 30.84 -77.13
C PRO A 319 11.77 31.76 -78.20
N ARG A 320 12.39 32.86 -77.77
CA ARG A 320 13.37 33.58 -78.60
C ARG A 320 14.65 33.88 -77.82
N SER A 321 15.73 33.48 -78.48
CA SER A 321 17.16 33.61 -78.21
C SER A 321 17.66 35.06 -78.12
N HIS A 322 18.68 35.30 -77.29
CA HIS A 322 19.89 36.12 -77.53
C HIS A 322 20.78 35.95 -76.27
N VAL A 323 21.83 35.11 -76.28
CA VAL A 323 23.23 35.33 -76.70
C VAL A 323 23.96 36.47 -75.95
N ALA A 324 24.87 36.01 -75.06
CA ALA A 324 26.17 36.57 -74.64
C ALA A 324 26.22 37.95 -73.95
N SER A 325 27.12 38.25 -73.01
CA SER A 325 28.47 37.71 -72.81
C SER A 325 29.00 37.88 -71.36
N THR A 326 29.81 36.90 -70.96
CA THR A 326 31.11 37.03 -70.25
C THR A 326 31.22 37.76 -68.91
N GLY A 327 31.71 37.05 -67.89
CA GLY A 327 32.19 37.68 -66.66
C GLY A 327 32.70 36.69 -65.62
N ASP A 328 33.82 36.06 -65.95
CA ASP A 328 34.64 35.13 -65.18
C ASP A 328 34.96 35.60 -63.73
N ARG A 329 34.79 34.72 -62.72
CA ARG A 329 35.78 34.40 -61.66
C ARG A 329 35.18 33.59 -60.50
N ALA A 330 35.77 32.42 -60.27
CA ALA A 330 35.60 31.57 -59.09
C ALA A 330 36.60 31.95 -57.95
N PRO A 331 36.76 31.17 -56.87
CA PRO A 331 36.22 31.49 -55.55
C PRO A 331 37.32 31.70 -54.50
N ARG A 332 37.00 32.25 -53.33
CA ARG A 332 37.91 32.18 -52.17
C ARG A 332 37.21 31.74 -50.89
N SER A 333 37.82 30.70 -50.34
CA SER A 333 37.66 30.05 -49.05
C SER A 333 38.30 30.85 -47.91
N ARG A 334 37.82 30.60 -46.68
CA ARG A 334 38.54 30.47 -45.39
C ARG A 334 37.48 30.57 -44.27
N ALA A 335 37.19 29.53 -43.48
CA ALA A 335 38.02 28.83 -42.49
C ALA A 335 38.36 29.66 -41.23
N ALA A 336 37.61 29.33 -40.17
CA ALA A 336 38.02 29.04 -38.78
C ALA A 336 38.58 30.11 -37.83
N SER A 337 38.29 29.86 -36.54
CA SER A 337 39.14 30.05 -35.34
C SER A 337 38.76 31.23 -34.41
N PHE A 338 38.75 31.19 -33.07
CA PHE A 338 39.02 30.19 -32.02
C PHE A 338 38.49 30.76 -30.67
N SER A 339 38.20 29.86 -29.72
CA SER A 339 38.24 29.92 -28.23
C SER A 339 38.50 31.23 -27.44
N GLY A 340 37.84 31.33 -26.26
CA GLY A 340 38.33 32.13 -25.12
C GLY A 340 37.49 32.07 -23.84
N HIS A 341 37.74 31.09 -22.96
CA HIS A 341 37.56 31.14 -21.50
C HIS A 341 38.97 31.25 -20.87
N PRO A 342 39.24 31.77 -19.64
CA PRO A 342 38.61 31.32 -18.38
C PRO A 342 38.55 32.31 -17.16
N ARG A 343 37.76 31.90 -16.14
CA ARG A 343 37.88 31.96 -14.64
C ARG A 343 38.44 33.18 -13.86
N CYS A 344 37.74 33.52 -12.76
CA CYS A 344 38.21 33.71 -11.35
C CYS A 344 36.96 33.94 -10.45
N GLU A 345 36.56 33.10 -9.48
CA GLU A 345 37.07 32.82 -8.09
C GLU A 345 36.29 33.58 -6.97
N PRO A 346 36.34 33.17 -5.67
CA PRO A 346 35.15 32.92 -4.83
C PRO A 346 35.11 33.66 -3.46
N ALA A 347 34.17 33.23 -2.60
CA ALA A 347 34.16 33.25 -1.12
C ALA A 347 33.22 34.24 -0.40
N SER A 348 32.32 33.72 0.44
CA SER A 348 32.53 33.70 1.90
C SER A 348 31.39 32.98 2.64
N ARG A 349 31.79 32.17 3.63
CA ARG A 349 30.95 31.53 4.64
C ARG A 349 30.66 32.53 5.77
N ARG A 350 29.53 32.38 6.46
CA ARG A 350 29.38 32.71 7.88
C ARG A 350 28.54 31.65 8.59
N SER A 351 28.97 31.32 9.81
CA SER A 351 28.36 30.41 10.75
C SER A 351 28.17 31.12 12.10
N LEU A 352 27.07 30.77 12.77
CA LEU A 352 26.81 30.76 14.22
C LEU A 352 26.69 32.11 14.95
N GLN A 353 25.47 32.37 15.44
CA GLN A 353 25.14 32.31 16.87
C GLN A 353 23.88 31.47 17.05
#